data_AF-A0ABD6FZ76-F1
#
_entry.id   AF-A0ABD6FZ76-F1
#
_cell.length_a   1.000
_cell.length_b   1.000
_cell.length_c   1.000
_cell.angle_alpha   90.00
_cell.angle_beta   90.00
_cell.angle_gamma   90.00
#
_symmetry.space_group_name_H-M   'P 1'
#
loop_
_entity.id
_entity.type
_entity.pdbx_description
1 polymer ?
#
loop_
_entity_poly.entity_id
_entity_poly.type
_entity_poly.pdbx_seq_one_letter_code
_entity_poly.pdbx_strand_id
1 'polypeptide(L)' 'MKINDELLEKLGIYFVYHDIYNRYGITFESFVDRWVRGILDI' A
#
# COMPACT_ATOMS: atom_id res chain seq x y z
N MET A 1 -3.79 5.44 13.68
CA MET A 1 -2.35 5.65 13.41
C MET A 1 -2.24 6.65 12.28
N LYS A 2 -1.49 7.75 12.42
CA LYS A 2 -1.26 8.68 11.28
C LYS A 2 -0.11 8.12 10.45
N ILE A 3 -0.34 7.85 9.17
CA ILE A 3 0.74 7.61 8.21
C ILE A 3 1.49 8.94 8.04
N ASN A 4 2.82 8.91 8.15
CA ASN A 4 3.66 10.04 7.79
C ASN A 4 4.04 9.96 6.31
N ASP A 5 4.50 11.08 5.75
CA ASP A 5 4.78 11.18 4.31
C ASP A 5 5.87 10.19 3.85
N GLU A 6 6.88 9.95 4.69
CA GLU A 6 7.94 8.98 4.41
C GLU A 6 7.41 7.54 4.26
N LEU A 7 6.47 7.14 5.10
CA LEU A 7 5.84 5.83 5.01
C LEU A 7 4.93 5.73 3.78
N LEU A 8 4.19 6.79 3.45
CA LEU A 8 3.35 6.82 2.26
C LEU A 8 4.18 6.66 0.98
N GLU A 9 5.35 7.32 0.93
CA GLU A 9 6.29 7.18 -0.18
C GLU A 9 6.82 5.74 -0.31
N LYS A 10 7.22 5.11 0.80
CA LYS A 10 7.65 3.70 0.81
C LYS A 10 6.56 2.74 0.35
N LEU A 11 5.32 2.95 0.81
CA LEU A 11 4.16 2.17 0.38
C LEU A 11 3.90 2.35 -1.12
N GLY A 12 4.10 3.55 -1.66
CA GLY A 12 4.01 3.83 -3.09
C GLY A 12 5.04 3.05 -3.91
N ILE A 13 6.30 3.08 -3.48
CA ILE A 13 7.38 2.31 -4.13
C ILE A 13 7.07 0.81 -4.10
N TYR A 14 6.64 0.28 -2.96
CA TYR A 14 6.26 -1.13 -2.83
C TYR A 14 5.11 -1.51 -3.77
N PHE A 15 4.05 -0.68 -3.82
CA PHE A 15 2.89 -0.90 -4.67
C PHE A 15 3.26 -1.01 -6.15
N VAL A 16 4.16 -0.15 -6.63
CA VAL A 16 4.66 -0.17 -8.01
C VAL A 16 5.60 -1.35 -8.24
N TYR A 17 6.57 -1.58 -7.35
CA TYR A 17 7.55 -2.66 -7.49
C TYR A 17 6.90 -4.04 -7.57
N HIS A 18 5.85 -4.28 -6.78
CA HIS A 18 5.10 -5.52 -6.80
C HIS A 18 3.95 -5.57 -7.81
N ASP A 19 3.76 -4.52 -8.60
CA ASP A 19 2.71 -4.42 -9.62
C ASP A 19 1.31 -4.75 -9.07
N ILE A 20 1.01 -4.23 -7.87
CA ILE A 20 -0.15 -4.63 -7.07
C ILE A 20 -1.47 -4.34 -7.78
N TYR A 21 -1.55 -3.21 -8.49
CA TYR A 21 -2.74 -2.86 -9.28
C TYR A 21 -3.06 -3.95 -10.31
N ASN A 22 -2.09 -4.36 -11.13
CA ASN A 22 -2.35 -5.33 -12.19
C ASN A 22 -2.52 -6.76 -11.64
N ARG A 23 -1.83 -7.11 -10.54
CA ARG A 23 -1.94 -8.45 -9.94
C ARG A 23 -3.26 -8.69 -9.21
N TYR A 24 -3.76 -7.68 -8.51
CA TYR A 24 -4.89 -7.84 -7.59
C TYR A 24 -6.10 -6.95 -7.93
N GLY A 25 -5.97 -6.04 -8.90
CA GLY A 25 -7.03 -5.13 -9.31
C GLY A 25 -7.38 -4.08 -8.26
N ILE A 26 -6.48 -3.81 -7.30
CA ILE A 26 -6.74 -2.87 -6.19
C ILE A 26 -6.02 -1.53 -6.42
N THR A 27 -6.68 -0.43 -6.07
CA THR A 27 -6.07 0.91 -6.12
C THR A 27 -5.04 1.09 -5.01
N PHE A 28 -4.16 2.08 -5.17
CA PHE A 28 -3.19 2.43 -4.15
C PHE A 28 -3.86 2.81 -2.82
N GLU A 29 -4.95 3.57 -2.86
CA GLU A 29 -5.68 3.96 -1.63
C GLU A 29 -6.24 2.73 -0.91
N SER A 30 -6.78 1.76 -1.65
CA SER A 30 -7.29 0.50 -1.09
C SER A 30 -6.17 -0.34 -0.48
N PHE A 31 -5.00 -0.36 -1.11
CA PHE A 31 -3.81 -1.02 -0.58
C PHE A 31 -3.36 -0.37 0.74
N VAL A 32 -3.26 0.97 0.78
CA VAL A 32 -2.87 1.71 1.99
C VAL A 32 -3.89 1.50 3.11
N ASP A 33 -5.19 1.56 2.84
CA ASP A 33 -6.23 1.28 3.85
C ASP A 33 -6.12 -0.14 4.43
N ARG A 34 -5.89 -1.16 3.57
CA ARG A 34 -5.67 -2.55 4.02
C ARG A 34 -4.41 -2.70 4.86
N TRP A 35 -3.34 -2.01 4.49
CA TRP A 35 -2.08 -2.02 5.24
C TRP A 35 -2.25 -1.39 6.62
N VAL A 36 -2.90 -0.22 6.71
CA VAL A 36 -3.18 0.47 7.98
C VAL A 36 -4.04 -0.38 8.93
N ARG A 37 -4.95 -1.19 8.37
CA ARG A 37 -5.78 -2.12 9.14
C ARG A 37 -5.05 -3.38 9.60
N GLY A 38 -3.79 -3.58 9.18
CA GLY A 38 -3.02 -4.79 9.47
C GLY A 38 -3.53 -6.04 8.76
N ILE A 39 -4.24 -5.87 7.63
CA ILE A 39 -4.80 -7.00 6.86
C ILE A 39 -3.75 -7.58 5.90
N LEU A 40 -2.72 -6.81 5.59
CA LEU A 40 -1.57 -7.23 4.78
C LEU A 40 -0.37 -7.42 5.71
N ASP A 41 0.02 -8.67 5.96
CA ASP A 41 1.38 -8.99 6.38
C ASP A 41 2.30 -8.78 5.18
N ILE A 42 3.23 -7.82 5.29
CA ILE A 42 4.33 -7.61 4.35
C ILE A 42 5.58 -8.29 4.91
#